data_AF-A0A2S5MXB5-F1
#
_entry.id   AF-A0A2S5MXB5-F1
#
_cell.length_a   1.000
_cell.length_b   1.000
_cell.length_c   1.000
_cell.angle_alpha   90.00
_cell.angle_beta   90.00
_cell.angle_gamma   90.00
#
_symmetry.space_group_name_H-M   'P 1'
#
loop_
_entity.id
_entity.type
_entity.pdbx_description
1 polymer ?
#
loop_
_entity_poly.entity_id
_entity_poly.type
_entity_poly.pdbx_seq_one_letter_code
_entity_poly.pdbx_strand_id
1 'polypeptide(L)'
;MPRYYEEAAHILQTLTSNGLPLTPYFSIPYLLWWIAKELEWMEQDRSHTSAGEKLVDSLSAGNVDPRCRPRLVAIAGTLVGNFLTTRAYRTHQR
;
A
#
# COMPACT_ATOMS: atom_id res chain seq x y z
N MET A 1 -4.68 5.95 -16.99
CA MET A 1 -4.35 5.02 -15.89
C MET A 1 -3.80 5.82 -14.72
N PRO A 2 -4.06 5.43 -13.45
CA PRO A 2 -3.51 6.11 -12.29
C PRO A 2 -1.98 6.05 -12.30
N ARG A 3 -1.32 7.02 -11.67
CA ARG A 3 0.10 7.33 -11.87
C ARG A 3 1.06 6.29 -11.26
N TYR A 4 0.57 5.38 -10.41
CA TYR A 4 1.36 4.41 -9.61
C TYR A 4 0.87 2.97 -9.74
N TYR A 5 0.47 2.57 -10.94
CA TYR A 5 -0.12 1.25 -11.16
C TYR A 5 0.90 0.11 -10.95
N GLU A 6 2.17 0.32 -11.30
CA GLU A 6 3.24 -0.66 -11.09
C GLU A 6 3.57 -0.83 -9.61
N GLU A 7 3.67 0.27 -8.87
CA GLU A 7 3.90 0.24 -7.43
C GLU A 7 2.72 -0.37 -6.68
N ALA A 8 1.49 -0.07 -7.11
CA ALA A 8 0.30 -0.73 -6.59
C ALA A 8 0.34 -2.25 -6.78
N ALA A 9 0.80 -2.73 -7.94
CA ALA A 9 0.95 -4.16 -8.20
C ALA A 9 2.02 -4.79 -7.31
N HIS A 10 3.17 -4.13 -7.15
CA HIS A 10 4.24 -4.60 -6.28
C HIS A 10 3.80 -4.67 -4.80
N ILE A 11 3.10 -3.64 -4.31
CA ILE A 11 2.57 -3.61 -2.95
C ILE A 11 1.57 -4.75 -2.74
N LEU A 12 0.60 -4.91 -3.64
CA LEU A 12 -0.42 -5.96 -3.56
C LEU A 12 0.22 -7.36 -3.57
N GLN A 13 1.17 -7.61 -4.48
CA GLN A 13 1.88 -8.88 -4.56
C GLN A 13 2.68 -9.17 -3.29
N THR A 14 3.40 -8.17 -2.76
CA THR A 14 4.24 -8.35 -1.57
C THR A 14 3.38 -8.68 -0.35
N LEU A 15 2.27 -7.96 -0.15
CA LEU A 15 1.40 -8.19 1.00
C LEU A 15 0.71 -9.54 0.95
N THR A 16 0.18 -9.93 -0.22
CA THR A 16 -0.46 -11.25 -0.41
C THR A 16 0.53 -12.40 -0.22
N SER A 17 1.76 -12.27 -0.73
CA SER A 17 2.84 -13.25 -0.51
C SER A 17 3.24 -13.37 0.97
N ASN A 18 3.01 -12.32 1.76
CA ASN A 18 3.22 -12.30 3.21
C ASN A 18 1.98 -12.71 4.01
N GLY A 19 0.96 -13.27 3.35
CA GLY A 19 -0.24 -13.81 3.99
C GLY A 19 -1.31 -12.78 4.28
N LEU A 20 -1.32 -11.62 3.61
CA LEU A 20 -2.47 -10.73 3.63
C LEU A 20 -3.65 -11.39 2.88
N PRO A 21 -4.75 -11.73 3.56
CA PRO A 21 -5.95 -12.16 2.87
C PRO A 21 -6.57 -10.98 2.13
N LEU A 22 -6.86 -11.16 0.85
CA LEU A 22 -7.61 -10.17 0.09
C LEU A 22 -9.09 -10.29 0.36
N THR A 23 -9.76 -9.14 0.42
CA THR A 23 -11.21 -9.09 0.40
C THR A 23 -11.76 -9.71 -0.90
N PRO A 24 -12.69 -10.68 -0.82
CA PRO A 24 -13.20 -11.39 -2.00
C PRO A 24 -14.16 -10.53 -2.84
N TYR A 25 -14.59 -9.38 -2.31
CA TYR A 25 -15.60 -8.52 -2.94
C TYR A 25 -15.03 -7.59 -4.02
N PHE A 26 -13.71 -7.45 -4.09
CA PHE A 26 -13.06 -6.55 -5.04
C PHE A 26 -12.23 -7.33 -6.06
N SER A 27 -12.37 -6.95 -7.33
CA SER A 27 -11.54 -7.51 -8.40
C SER A 27 -10.11 -6.99 -8.30
N ILE A 28 -9.13 -7.78 -8.76
CA ILE A 28 -7.71 -7.38 -8.77
C ILE A 28 -7.50 -6.02 -9.49
N PRO A 29 -8.09 -5.75 -10.67
CA PRO A 29 -7.93 -4.44 -11.31
C PRO A 29 -8.47 -3.27 -10.45
N TYR A 30 -9.55 -3.49 -9.71
CA TYR A 30 -10.08 -2.47 -8.80
C TYR A 30 -9.12 -2.22 -7.63
N LEU A 31 -8.58 -3.28 -7.02
CA LEU A 31 -7.59 -3.17 -5.94
C LEU A 31 -6.33 -2.42 -6.39
N LEU A 32 -5.82 -2.71 -7.58
CA LEU A 32 -4.68 -2.02 -8.16
C LEU A 32 -4.96 -0.54 -8.41
N TRP A 33 -6.11 -0.23 -9.00
CA TRP A 33 -6.53 1.16 -9.21
C TRP A 33 -6.66 1.91 -7.87
N TRP A 34 -7.27 1.27 -6.87
CA TRP A 34 -7.50 1.87 -5.55
C TRP A 34 -6.18 2.13 -4.80
N ILE A 35 -5.28 1.15 -4.74
CA ILE A 35 -3.95 1.33 -4.13
C ILE A 35 -3.21 2.48 -4.84
N ALA A 36 -3.24 2.52 -6.17
CA ALA A 36 -2.58 3.58 -6.92
C ALA A 36 -3.17 4.96 -6.60
N LYS A 37 -4.49 5.05 -6.33
CA LYS A 37 -5.15 6.29 -5.89
C LYS A 37 -4.80 6.68 -4.46
N GLU A 38 -4.75 5.73 -3.54
CA GLU A 38 -4.29 6.00 -2.18
C GLU A 38 -2.84 6.51 -2.17
N LEU A 39 -1.96 5.92 -2.97
CA LEU A 39 -0.59 6.41 -3.11
C LEU A 39 -0.52 7.86 -3.64
N GLU A 40 -1.45 8.29 -4.51
CA GLU A 40 -1.58 9.70 -4.94
C GLU A 40 -2.00 10.62 -3.79
N TRP A 41 -2.86 10.17 -2.89
CA TRP A 41 -3.30 10.96 -1.74
C TRP A 41 -2.27 10.98 -0.60
N MET A 42 -1.60 9.85 -0.38
CA MET A 42 -0.57 9.68 0.65
C MET A 42 0.69 10.50 0.36
N GLU A 43 0.90 11.02 -0.85
CA GLU A 43 1.95 12.02 -1.11
C GLU A 43 1.86 13.24 -0.18
N GLN A 44 0.67 13.51 0.38
CA GLN A 44 0.44 14.61 1.31
C GLN A 44 0.51 14.20 2.79
N ASP A 45 0.49 12.91 3.11
CA ASP A 45 0.46 12.37 4.48
C ASP A 45 1.85 11.81 4.87
N ARG A 46 2.45 12.35 5.93
CA ARG A 46 3.87 12.09 6.26
C ARG A 46 4.12 10.89 7.18
N SER A 47 3.06 10.22 7.66
CA SER A 47 3.22 9.10 8.58
C SER A 47 3.17 7.76 7.85
N HIS A 48 4.34 7.14 7.65
CA HIS A 48 4.46 5.83 7.00
C HIS A 48 3.69 4.73 7.73
N THR A 49 3.60 4.79 9.06
CA THR A 49 2.85 3.82 9.86
C THR A 49 1.35 3.94 9.62
N SER A 50 0.81 5.17 9.62
CA SER A 50 -0.61 5.45 9.32
C SER A 50 -0.98 5.00 7.91
N ALA A 51 -0.10 5.24 6.94
CA ALA A 51 -0.28 4.78 5.57
C ALA A 51 -0.32 3.24 5.48
N GLY A 52 0.56 2.55 6.21
CA GLY A 52 0.58 1.09 6.29
C GLY A 52 -0.69 0.52 6.93
N GLU A 53 -1.18 1.13 8.00
CA GLU A 53 -2.43 0.74 8.67
C GLU A 53 -3.63 0.87 7.74
N LYS A 54 -3.82 2.06 7.13
CA LYS A 54 -4.89 2.30 6.15
C LYS A 54 -4.89 1.26 5.04
N LEU A 55 -3.72 0.97 4.48
CA LEU A 55 -3.60 0.06 3.35
C LEU A 55 -3.90 -1.40 3.72
N VAL A 56 -3.44 -1.88 4.88
CA VAL A 56 -3.76 -3.23 5.38
C VAL A 56 -5.25 -3.37 5.70
N ASP A 57 -5.83 -2.36 6.34
CA ASP A 57 -7.23 -2.39 6.76
C ASP A 57 -8.17 -2.40 5.53
N SER A 58 -7.88 -1.59 4.52
CA SER A 58 -8.68 -1.53 3.30
C SER A 58 -8.58 -2.78 2.44
N LEU A 59 -7.40 -3.40 2.34
CA LEU A 59 -7.21 -4.59 1.50
C LEU A 59 -7.80 -5.87 2.12
N SER A 60 -7.83 -5.94 3.45
CA SER A 60 -8.31 -7.12 4.17
C SER A 60 -9.71 -7.01 4.74
N ALA A 61 -10.29 -5.80 4.78
CA ALA A 61 -11.57 -5.51 5.43
C ALA A 61 -11.63 -6.03 6.88
N GLY A 62 -10.49 -6.04 7.59
CA GLY A 62 -10.40 -6.52 8.98
C GLY A 62 -10.26 -8.04 9.14
N ASN A 63 -10.14 -8.81 8.06
CA ASN A 63 -10.00 -10.27 8.11
C ASN A 63 -8.55 -10.75 8.37
N VAL A 64 -7.67 -9.87 8.86
CA VAL A 64 -6.27 -10.21 9.16
C VAL A 64 -6.16 -10.78 10.58
N ASP A 65 -5.43 -11.90 10.71
CA ASP A 65 -5.04 -12.42 12.02
C ASP A 65 -4.32 -11.32 12.84
N PRO A 66 -4.80 -10.98 14.05
CA PRO A 66 -4.20 -9.97 14.91
C PRO A 66 -2.69 -10.18 15.18
N ARG A 67 -2.20 -11.42 15.15
CA ARG A 67 -0.78 -11.75 15.33
C ARG A 67 0.05 -11.39 14.10
N CYS A 68 -0.54 -11.44 12.91
CA CYS A 68 0.11 -11.11 11.64
C CYS A 68 0.01 -9.62 11.31
N ARG A 69 -0.99 -8.92 11.85
CA ARG A 69 -1.27 -7.51 11.55
C ARG A 69 -0.06 -6.57 11.75
N PRO A 70 0.68 -6.60 12.88
CA PRO A 70 1.80 -5.69 13.07
C PRO A 70 2.89 -5.85 12.00
N ARG A 71 3.17 -7.09 11.59
CA ARG A 71 4.13 -7.40 10.53
C ARG A 71 3.66 -6.85 9.18
N LEU A 72 2.39 -7.05 8.84
CA LEU A 72 1.82 -6.60 7.57
C LEU A 72 1.78 -5.06 7.49
N VAL A 73 1.43 -4.38 8.59
CA VAL A 73 1.46 -2.92 8.68
C VAL A 73 2.88 -2.39 8.50
N ALA A 74 3.89 -3.02 9.12
CA ALA A 74 5.28 -2.61 8.97
C ALA A 74 5.79 -2.78 7.52
N ILE A 75 5.43 -3.88 6.86
CA ILE A 75 5.75 -4.10 5.44
C ILE A 75 5.08 -3.04 4.57
N ALA A 76 3.77 -2.82 4.74
CA ALA A 76 3.01 -1.83 3.97
C ALA A 76 3.58 -0.42 4.17
N GLY A 77 3.81 0.00 5.41
CA GLY A 77 4.36 1.32 5.72
C GLY A 77 5.77 1.52 5.16
N THR A 78 6.61 0.48 5.17
CA THR A 78 7.95 0.52 4.57
C THR A 78 7.89 0.68 3.05
N LEU A 79 7.02 -0.08 2.37
CA LEU A 79 6.86 0.02 0.91
C LEU A 79 6.35 1.40 0.50
N VAL A 80 5.34 1.93 1.19
CA VAL A 80 4.82 3.27 0.94
C VAL A 80 5.89 4.33 1.22
N GLY A 81 6.59 4.24 2.36
CA GLY A 81 7.64 5.19 2.71
C GLY A 81 8.82 5.20 1.74
N ASN A 82 9.26 4.03 1.28
CA ASN A 82 10.31 3.91 0.26
C ASN A 82 9.88 4.55 -1.07
N PHE A 83 8.63 4.33 -1.48
CA PHE A 83 8.07 4.93 -2.68
C PHE A 83 8.06 6.47 -2.58
N LEU A 84 7.51 7.01 -1.49
CA LEU A 84 7.43 8.47 -1.27
C LEU A 84 8.83 9.11 -1.20
N THR A 85 9.78 8.47 -0.52
CA THR A 85 11.16 8.97 -0.37
C THR A 85 11.92 8.96 -1.70
N THR A 86 11.82 7.86 -2.46
CA THR A 86 12.47 7.73 -3.79
C THR A 86 11.96 8.80 -4.75
N ARG A 87 10.66 9.12 -4.65
CA ARG A 87 10.06 10.17 -5.46
C ARG A 87 10.53 11.57 -5.05
N ALA A 88 10.47 11.89 -3.75
CA ALA A 88 10.94 13.18 -3.24
C ALA A 88 12.35 13.49 -3.73
N TYR A 89 13.23 12.48 -3.71
CA TYR A 89 14.59 12.57 -4.26
C TYR A 89 14.62 12.89 -5.76
N ARG A 90 13.80 12.21 -6.59
CA ARG A 90 13.74 12.46 -8.05
C ARG A 90 13.19 13.84 -8.41
N THR A 91 12.27 14.39 -7.62
CA THR A 91 11.75 15.76 -7.84
C THR A 91 12.75 16.85 -7.49
N HIS A 92 13.69 16.61 -6.56
CA HIS A 92 14.74 17.58 -6.20
C HIS A 92 15.94 17.60 -7.16
N GLN A 93 16.00 16.68 -8.13
CA GLN A 93 17.05 16.60 -9.15
C GLN A 93 16.63 17.12 -10.53
N ARG A 94 15.43 17.71 -10.64
CA ARG A 94 14.93 18.39 -11.85
C ARG A 94 14.76 19.87 -11.58
#